data_AF-A0AAW5PLT1-F1
#
_entry.id   AF-A0AAW5PLT1-F1
#
_cell.length_a   1.000
_cell.length_b   1.000
_cell.length_c   1.000
_cell.angle_alpha   90.00
_cell.angle_beta   90.00
_cell.angle_gamma   90.00
#
_symmetry.space_group_name_H-M   'P 1'
#
loop_
_entity.id
_entity.type
_entity.pdbx_description
1 polymer ?
#
loop_
_entity_poly.entity_id
_entity_poly.type
_entity_poly.pdbx_seq_one_letter_code
_entity_poly.pdbx_strand_id
1 'polypeptide(L)'
;MNPIKIPYVSLNTEQTLWRDVATNKLRYASSGFEDILAVPGATLHMDQKYDPAPLTQLDAEKGDLHNAQLVWRALKGLTPALARENRLWTRLCHSEALPYSRDRWWKKAAASDAESLTQLHCFARTRNQCRDDNAVARLWWTAFAAYRLHPSDFEGALAALFNKADTRAAIVERPWTGARLQIGREIIRALQNDEWLSGKDENLREVMKGLNVSAAGVAIEACVGNDAEALILDAVAHAKAGSATRIAVKEGGQGKGKVRPKKRVKGRGKGKGKGKGKGKGKGKGKGKRKIS
;
A
#
# COMPACT_ATOMS: atom_id res chain seq x y z
N MET A 1 -32.24 -11.60 13.58
CA MET A 1 -31.09 -12.48 13.92
C MET A 1 -30.48 -12.00 15.22
N ASN A 2 -30.11 -12.91 16.11
CA ASN A 2 -29.39 -12.54 17.33
C ASN A 2 -28.06 -11.88 16.93
N PRO A 3 -27.67 -10.78 17.59
CA PRO A 3 -26.42 -10.13 17.25
C PRO A 3 -25.24 -11.05 17.59
N ILE A 4 -24.45 -11.38 16.57
CA ILE A 4 -23.31 -12.29 16.67
C ILE A 4 -22.10 -11.49 17.14
N LYS A 5 -21.40 -11.99 18.16
CA LYS A 5 -20.14 -11.40 18.65
C LYS A 5 -19.01 -11.62 17.63
N ILE A 6 -18.10 -10.67 17.51
CA ILE A 6 -16.98 -10.76 16.56
C ILE A 6 -16.02 -11.89 16.97
N PRO A 7 -15.78 -12.91 16.10
CA PRO A 7 -14.89 -14.02 16.41
C PRO A 7 -13.43 -13.65 16.13
N TYR A 8 -12.51 -14.24 16.87
CA TYR A 8 -11.07 -14.23 16.59
C TYR A 8 -10.46 -15.57 17.02
N VAL A 9 -9.36 -16.00 16.38
CA VAL A 9 -8.71 -17.26 16.76
C VAL A 9 -7.93 -17.10 18.08
N SER A 10 -7.77 -18.20 18.82
CA SER A 10 -6.85 -18.24 19.96
C SER A 10 -5.40 -18.03 19.49
N LEU A 11 -4.50 -17.66 20.42
CA LEU A 11 -3.08 -17.53 20.08
C LEU A 11 -2.48 -18.85 19.57
N ASN A 12 -2.82 -19.97 20.21
CA ASN A 12 -2.32 -21.29 19.82
C ASN A 12 -2.81 -21.69 18.42
N THR A 13 -4.08 -21.41 18.12
CA THR A 13 -4.67 -21.66 16.80
C THR A 13 -4.00 -20.80 15.73
N GLU A 14 -3.79 -19.50 15.99
CA GLU A 14 -3.09 -18.61 15.05
C GLU A 14 -1.66 -19.10 14.75
N GLN A 15 -0.90 -19.45 15.78
CA GLN A 15 0.46 -19.94 15.64
C GLN A 15 0.52 -21.28 14.88
N THR A 16 -0.44 -22.16 15.11
CA THR A 16 -0.56 -23.44 14.40
C THR A 16 -0.87 -23.19 12.92
N LEU A 17 -1.87 -22.37 12.61
CA LEU A 17 -2.22 -22.01 11.23
C LEU A 17 -1.03 -21.39 10.49
N TRP A 18 -0.27 -20.52 11.16
CA TRP A 18 0.92 -19.88 10.60
C TRP A 18 2.04 -20.87 10.29
N ARG A 19 2.39 -21.74 11.25
CA ARG A 19 3.45 -22.75 11.09
C ARG A 19 3.09 -23.74 9.99
N ASP A 20 1.82 -24.10 9.90
CA ASP A 20 1.35 -25.18 9.06
C ASP A 20 0.83 -24.69 7.70
N VAL A 21 1.18 -23.46 7.27
CA VAL A 21 0.80 -22.94 5.95
C VAL A 21 1.21 -23.89 4.82
N ALA A 22 2.46 -24.38 4.87
CA ALA A 22 3.01 -25.26 3.85
C ALA A 22 2.28 -26.61 3.75
N THR A 23 1.82 -27.15 4.88
CA THR A 23 1.09 -28.44 4.94
C THR A 23 -0.41 -28.25 4.67
N ASN A 24 -0.96 -27.06 4.88
CA ASN A 24 -2.37 -26.73 4.67
C ASN A 24 -2.71 -26.23 3.25
N LYS A 25 -1.84 -26.44 2.26
CA LYS A 25 -2.06 -25.97 0.86
C LYS A 25 -3.42 -26.40 0.29
N LEU A 26 -3.84 -27.65 0.52
CA LEU A 26 -5.12 -28.16 0.03
C LEU A 26 -6.32 -27.45 0.69
N ARG A 27 -6.19 -27.07 1.96
CA ARG A 27 -7.22 -26.33 2.70
C ARG A 27 -7.40 -24.92 2.17
N TYR A 28 -6.31 -24.20 1.93
CA TYR A 28 -6.35 -22.89 1.26
C TYR A 28 -6.89 -22.98 -0.16
N ALA A 29 -6.60 -24.07 -0.88
CA ALA A 29 -7.10 -24.26 -2.24
C ALA A 29 -8.59 -24.65 -2.30
N SER A 30 -9.09 -25.45 -1.35
CA SER A 30 -10.40 -26.10 -1.51
C SER A 30 -11.15 -26.40 -0.22
N SER A 31 -10.54 -27.09 0.75
CA SER A 31 -11.29 -27.78 1.81
C SER A 31 -11.57 -26.95 3.06
N GLY A 32 -10.96 -25.78 3.22
CA GLY A 32 -11.25 -24.90 4.35
C GLY A 32 -10.67 -25.34 5.70
N PHE A 33 -11.10 -24.66 6.76
CA PHE A 33 -10.57 -24.74 8.13
C PHE A 33 -11.68 -24.87 9.19
N GLU A 34 -12.91 -25.16 8.78
CA GLU A 34 -14.08 -25.25 9.65
C GLU A 34 -13.87 -26.23 10.80
N ASP A 35 -13.24 -27.37 10.53
CA ASP A 35 -12.89 -28.40 11.52
C ASP A 35 -11.90 -27.87 12.58
N ILE A 36 -10.91 -27.09 12.17
CA ILE A 36 -9.94 -26.47 13.08
C ILE A 36 -10.59 -25.36 13.91
N LEU A 37 -11.45 -24.56 13.29
CA LEU A 37 -12.11 -23.43 13.94
C LEU A 37 -13.23 -23.85 14.90
N ALA A 38 -13.80 -25.04 14.70
CA ALA A 38 -14.83 -25.64 15.56
C ALA A 38 -14.27 -26.32 16.83
N VAL A 39 -12.95 -26.56 16.91
CA VAL A 39 -12.34 -27.13 18.11
C VAL A 39 -12.60 -26.22 19.32
N PRO A 40 -13.03 -26.75 20.48
CA PRO A 40 -13.22 -25.96 21.69
C PRO A 40 -11.97 -25.14 22.05
N GLY A 41 -12.17 -23.85 22.27
CA GLY A 41 -11.07 -22.92 22.57
C GLY A 41 -10.29 -22.42 21.35
N ALA A 42 -10.55 -22.91 20.13
CA ALA A 42 -9.89 -22.41 18.93
C ALA A 42 -10.40 -21.03 18.51
N THR A 43 -11.70 -20.76 18.69
CA THR A 43 -12.34 -19.47 18.40
C THR A 43 -12.81 -18.81 19.70
N LEU A 44 -12.44 -17.54 19.89
CA LEU A 44 -12.83 -16.66 20.98
C LEU A 44 -13.68 -15.50 20.43
N HIS A 45 -14.30 -14.70 21.31
CA HIS A 45 -15.27 -13.68 20.89
C HIS A 45 -15.06 -12.35 21.61
N MET A 46 -15.06 -11.25 20.85
CA MET A 46 -15.10 -9.89 21.38
C MET A 46 -16.53 -9.49 21.73
N ASP A 47 -16.73 -8.49 22.58
CA ASP A 47 -18.08 -8.03 22.94
C ASP A 47 -18.81 -7.27 21.82
N GLN A 48 -18.06 -6.72 20.86
CA GLN A 48 -18.61 -6.05 19.70
C GLN A 48 -19.39 -7.03 18.82
N LYS A 49 -20.46 -6.51 18.23
CA LYS A 49 -21.37 -7.25 17.37
C LYS A 49 -21.06 -6.98 15.90
N TYR A 50 -21.25 -7.97 15.04
CA TYR A 50 -21.10 -7.83 13.61
C TYR A 50 -22.17 -8.62 12.84
N ASP A 51 -22.30 -8.28 11.56
CA ASP A 51 -23.08 -9.05 10.59
C ASP A 51 -22.09 -9.80 9.68
N PRO A 52 -22.04 -11.15 9.72
CA PRO A 52 -21.16 -11.92 8.87
C PRO A 52 -21.65 -12.03 7.42
N ALA A 53 -22.94 -11.82 7.15
CA ALA A 53 -23.52 -12.07 5.82
C ALA A 53 -22.81 -11.28 4.70
N PRO A 54 -22.45 -9.99 4.87
CA PRO A 54 -21.70 -9.24 3.85
C PRO A 54 -20.32 -9.83 3.53
N LEU A 55 -19.65 -10.48 4.50
CA LEU A 55 -18.32 -11.05 4.28
C LEU A 55 -18.36 -12.25 3.32
N THR A 56 -19.47 -12.97 3.28
CA THR A 56 -19.68 -14.08 2.33
C THR A 56 -19.95 -13.60 0.90
N GLN A 57 -20.17 -12.30 0.70
CA GLN A 57 -20.45 -11.68 -0.60
C GLN A 57 -19.20 -11.05 -1.23
N LEU A 58 -18.03 -11.17 -0.57
CA LEU A 58 -16.78 -10.63 -1.10
C LEU A 58 -16.41 -11.32 -2.42
N ASP A 59 -16.03 -10.52 -3.41
CA ASP A 59 -15.81 -10.97 -4.79
C ASP A 59 -14.50 -10.37 -5.33
N ALA A 60 -13.56 -11.25 -5.68
CA ALA A 60 -12.24 -10.87 -6.17
C ALA A 60 -12.30 -10.04 -7.46
N GLU A 61 -13.33 -10.20 -8.28
CA GLU A 61 -13.48 -9.56 -9.60
C GLU A 61 -14.21 -8.20 -9.52
N LYS A 62 -14.85 -7.86 -8.38
CA LYS A 62 -15.57 -6.59 -8.18
C LYS A 62 -14.69 -5.42 -7.71
N GLY A 63 -13.41 -5.67 -7.44
CA GLY A 63 -12.45 -4.66 -7.00
C GLY A 63 -12.60 -4.24 -5.52
N ASP A 64 -11.67 -3.41 -5.04
CA ASP A 64 -11.54 -3.14 -3.60
C ASP A 64 -12.62 -2.21 -3.05
N LEU A 65 -13.11 -1.27 -3.87
CA LEU A 65 -14.19 -0.36 -3.47
C LEU A 65 -15.44 -1.13 -3.02
N HIS A 66 -15.91 -2.05 -3.87
CA HIS A 66 -17.06 -2.90 -3.57
C HIS A 66 -16.85 -3.74 -2.31
N ASN A 67 -15.69 -4.41 -2.22
CA ASN A 67 -15.39 -5.28 -1.09
C ASN A 67 -15.23 -4.50 0.22
N ALA A 68 -14.69 -3.28 0.18
CA ALA A 68 -14.58 -2.42 1.35
C ALA A 68 -15.94 -1.95 1.89
N GLN A 69 -16.92 -1.68 1.01
CA GLN A 69 -18.30 -1.40 1.42
C GLN A 69 -18.91 -2.59 2.18
N LEU A 70 -18.69 -3.82 1.69
CA LEU A 70 -19.17 -5.05 2.33
C LEU A 70 -18.50 -5.27 3.70
N VAL A 71 -17.17 -5.15 3.77
CA VAL A 71 -16.41 -5.26 5.02
C VAL A 71 -16.83 -4.20 6.02
N TRP A 72 -17.05 -2.95 5.59
CA TRP A 72 -17.53 -1.87 6.44
C TRP A 72 -18.93 -2.16 6.98
N ARG A 73 -19.86 -2.61 6.13
CA ARG A 73 -21.22 -2.99 6.54
C ARG A 73 -21.20 -4.07 7.61
N ALA A 74 -20.33 -5.07 7.47
CA ALA A 74 -20.16 -6.13 8.45
C ALA A 74 -19.59 -5.62 9.78
N LEU A 75 -18.51 -4.81 9.74
CA LEU A 75 -17.62 -4.54 10.88
C LEU A 75 -17.55 -3.06 11.30
N LYS A 76 -18.53 -2.21 10.93
CA LYS A 76 -18.53 -0.77 11.29
C LYS A 76 -18.45 -0.49 12.80
N GLY A 77 -18.85 -1.45 13.64
CA GLY A 77 -18.79 -1.35 15.10
C GLY A 77 -17.41 -1.62 15.70
N LEU A 78 -16.44 -2.06 14.89
CA LEU A 78 -15.07 -2.30 15.33
C LEU A 78 -14.37 -0.96 15.61
N THR A 79 -13.61 -0.89 16.70
CA THR A 79 -12.78 0.30 16.97
C THR A 79 -11.38 0.11 16.41
N PRO A 80 -10.62 1.17 16.11
CA PRO A 80 -9.22 1.05 15.71
C PRO A 80 -8.34 0.28 16.71
N ALA A 81 -8.68 0.33 18.01
CA ALA A 81 -7.97 -0.43 19.03
C ALA A 81 -8.17 -1.94 18.85
N LEU A 82 -9.41 -2.36 18.59
CA LEU A 82 -9.78 -3.76 18.36
C LEU A 82 -9.37 -4.25 16.97
N ALA A 83 -9.40 -3.37 15.97
CA ALA A 83 -8.94 -3.64 14.62
C ALA A 83 -7.43 -3.91 14.52
N ARG A 84 -6.66 -3.71 15.61
CA ARG A 84 -5.26 -4.13 15.73
C ARG A 84 -5.10 -5.54 16.32
N GLU A 85 -6.18 -6.20 16.71
CA GLU A 85 -6.14 -7.61 17.09
C GLU A 85 -5.93 -8.46 15.84
N ASN A 86 -4.69 -8.86 15.60
CA ASN A 86 -4.29 -9.59 14.40
C ASN A 86 -5.08 -10.90 14.22
N ARG A 87 -5.44 -11.57 15.32
CA ARG A 87 -6.16 -12.85 15.32
C ARG A 87 -7.59 -12.73 14.80
N LEU A 88 -8.19 -11.55 14.85
CA LEU A 88 -9.47 -11.27 14.21
C LEU A 88 -9.36 -11.46 12.70
N TRP A 89 -8.38 -10.79 12.09
CA TRP A 89 -8.19 -10.84 10.64
C TRP A 89 -7.77 -12.22 10.16
N THR A 90 -6.91 -12.90 10.93
CA THR A 90 -6.59 -14.29 10.67
C THR A 90 -7.85 -15.16 10.69
N ARG A 91 -8.73 -15.01 11.70
CA ARG A 91 -9.97 -15.77 11.77
C ARG A 91 -10.82 -15.56 10.51
N LEU A 92 -11.13 -14.31 10.15
CA LEU A 92 -11.99 -14.01 9.00
C LEU A 92 -11.41 -14.56 7.69
N CYS A 93 -10.09 -14.47 7.48
CA CYS A 93 -9.42 -15.00 6.28
C CYS A 93 -9.36 -16.54 6.21
N HIS A 94 -9.64 -17.25 7.31
CA HIS A 94 -9.71 -18.71 7.36
C HIS A 94 -11.15 -19.23 7.43
N SER A 95 -12.13 -18.36 7.17
CA SER A 95 -13.55 -18.68 7.28
C SER A 95 -14.36 -17.87 6.26
N GLU A 96 -15.11 -16.85 6.67
CA GLU A 96 -16.06 -16.16 5.79
C GLU A 96 -15.39 -15.53 4.56
N ALA A 97 -14.16 -15.03 4.71
CA ALA A 97 -13.41 -14.38 3.66
C ALA A 97 -12.36 -15.28 2.98
N LEU A 98 -12.30 -16.58 3.32
CA LEU A 98 -11.36 -17.51 2.70
C LEU A 98 -11.58 -17.62 1.17
N PRO A 99 -12.81 -17.78 0.65
CA PRO A 99 -13.05 -17.86 -0.80
C PRO A 99 -12.55 -16.61 -1.54
N TYR A 100 -12.87 -15.42 -1.02
CA TYR A 100 -12.41 -14.15 -1.56
C TYR A 100 -10.88 -14.06 -1.59
N SER A 101 -10.24 -14.38 -0.46
CA SER A 101 -8.79 -14.35 -0.33
C SER A 101 -8.17 -15.27 -1.39
N ARG A 102 -8.60 -16.55 -1.42
CA ARG A 102 -8.17 -17.56 -2.39
C ARG A 102 -8.27 -17.08 -3.82
N ASP A 103 -9.44 -16.60 -4.22
CA ASP A 103 -9.71 -16.24 -5.61
C ASP A 103 -8.90 -15.03 -6.05
N ARG A 104 -8.66 -14.10 -5.13
CA ARG A 104 -7.89 -12.89 -5.40
C ARG A 104 -6.39 -13.15 -5.51
N TRP A 105 -5.80 -13.90 -4.59
CA TRP A 105 -4.35 -13.99 -4.47
C TRP A 105 -3.75 -15.33 -4.87
N TRP A 106 -4.50 -16.44 -4.83
CA TRP A 106 -3.94 -17.77 -5.09
C TRP A 106 -4.34 -18.32 -6.46
N LYS A 107 -5.56 -18.06 -6.94
CA LYS A 107 -6.10 -18.67 -8.17
C LYS A 107 -5.22 -18.46 -9.40
N LYS A 108 -4.47 -17.36 -9.44
CA LYS A 108 -3.55 -16.98 -10.53
C LYS A 108 -2.07 -16.98 -10.11
N ALA A 109 -1.75 -17.41 -8.88
CA ALA A 109 -0.39 -17.42 -8.37
C ALA A 109 0.37 -18.69 -8.78
N ALA A 110 1.70 -18.56 -8.91
CA ALA A 110 2.56 -19.72 -9.04
C ALA A 110 2.56 -20.53 -7.73
N ALA A 111 2.68 -21.85 -7.84
CA ALA A 111 2.71 -22.72 -6.66
C ALA A 111 3.87 -22.41 -5.69
N SER A 112 4.97 -21.83 -6.19
CA SER A 112 6.10 -21.36 -5.38
C SER A 112 5.76 -20.19 -4.47
N ASP A 113 4.76 -19.38 -4.86
CA ASP A 113 4.41 -18.13 -4.17
C ASP A 113 3.22 -18.32 -3.23
N ALA A 114 2.53 -19.46 -3.31
CA ALA A 114 1.31 -19.73 -2.55
C ALA A 114 1.52 -19.56 -1.03
N GLU A 115 2.65 -20.02 -0.49
CA GLU A 115 2.94 -19.90 0.95
C GLU A 115 3.19 -18.45 1.38
N SER A 116 4.01 -17.70 0.62
CA SER A 116 4.31 -16.30 0.95
C SER A 116 3.09 -15.41 0.80
N LEU A 117 2.27 -15.62 -0.24
CA LEU A 117 0.99 -14.94 -0.43
C LEU A 117 0.00 -15.28 0.68
N THR A 118 -0.03 -16.55 1.13
CA THR A 118 -0.83 -16.92 2.30
C THR A 118 -0.40 -16.17 3.54
N GLN A 119 0.88 -16.19 3.86
CA GLN A 119 1.42 -15.50 5.04
C GLN A 119 1.14 -13.99 4.97
N LEU A 120 1.17 -13.39 3.78
CA LEU A 120 0.95 -11.97 3.59
C LEU A 120 -0.53 -11.58 3.71
N HIS A 121 -1.44 -12.37 3.14
CA HIS A 121 -2.84 -11.97 2.96
C HIS A 121 -3.84 -12.66 3.90
N CYS A 122 -3.52 -13.82 4.45
CA CYS A 122 -4.36 -14.52 5.44
C CYS A 122 -3.99 -14.20 6.90
N PHE A 123 -2.84 -13.60 7.15
CA PHE A 123 -2.36 -13.28 8.51
C PHE A 123 -2.09 -11.78 8.64
N ALA A 124 -2.00 -11.30 9.88
CA ALA A 124 -1.86 -9.88 10.20
C ALA A 124 -0.76 -9.62 11.26
N ARG A 125 0.31 -10.42 11.30
CA ARG A 125 1.23 -10.50 12.47
C ARG A 125 2.03 -9.24 12.76
N THR A 126 2.12 -8.32 11.81
CA THR A 126 2.77 -7.01 12.01
C THR A 126 1.76 -5.87 11.86
N ARG A 127 2.12 -4.68 12.38
CA ARG A 127 1.27 -3.48 12.24
C ARG A 127 0.94 -3.17 10.78
N ASN A 128 1.91 -3.33 9.87
CA ASN A 128 1.70 -3.07 8.46
C ASN A 128 0.82 -4.16 7.85
N GLN A 129 1.06 -5.44 8.15
CA GLN A 129 0.20 -6.51 7.65
C GLN A 129 -1.26 -6.36 8.10
N CYS A 130 -1.48 -5.95 9.34
CA CYS A 130 -2.81 -5.70 9.89
C CYS A 130 -3.53 -4.52 9.20
N ARG A 131 -2.80 -3.58 8.60
CA ARG A 131 -3.38 -2.38 8.00
C ARG A 131 -3.40 -2.40 6.47
N ASP A 132 -2.38 -2.97 5.85
CA ASP A 132 -2.04 -2.74 4.44
C ASP A 132 -2.17 -4.02 3.61
N ASP A 133 -1.78 -5.16 4.18
CA ASP A 133 -1.55 -6.40 3.43
C ASP A 133 -2.65 -7.46 3.61
N ASN A 134 -3.15 -7.67 4.83
CA ASN A 134 -4.17 -8.67 5.09
C ASN A 134 -5.42 -8.39 4.23
N ALA A 135 -5.95 -9.44 3.58
CA ALA A 135 -6.96 -9.33 2.54
C ALA A 135 -8.23 -8.58 2.99
N VAL A 136 -8.65 -8.78 4.24
CA VAL A 136 -9.85 -8.15 4.80
C VAL A 136 -9.52 -6.89 5.57
N ALA A 137 -8.44 -6.91 6.37
CA ALA A 137 -8.09 -5.79 7.22
C ALA A 137 -7.79 -4.52 6.42
N ARG A 138 -7.11 -4.64 5.28
CA ARG A 138 -6.82 -3.50 4.37
C ARG A 138 -8.09 -2.79 3.90
N LEU A 139 -9.16 -3.55 3.68
CA LEU A 139 -10.44 -3.03 3.23
C LEU A 139 -11.13 -2.27 4.37
N TRP A 140 -11.11 -2.85 5.57
CA TRP A 140 -11.67 -2.22 6.76
C TRP A 140 -10.94 -0.92 7.13
N TRP A 141 -9.59 -0.92 7.14
CA TRP A 141 -8.82 0.28 7.48
C TRP A 141 -9.00 1.40 6.46
N THR A 142 -9.15 1.06 5.18
CA THR A 142 -9.44 2.05 4.13
C THR A 142 -10.85 2.61 4.29
N ALA A 143 -11.86 1.76 4.57
CA ALA A 143 -13.21 2.22 4.86
C ALA A 143 -13.27 3.08 6.13
N PHE A 144 -12.58 2.68 7.20
CA PHE A 144 -12.47 3.46 8.42
C PHE A 144 -11.86 4.85 8.16
N ALA A 145 -10.82 4.93 7.33
CA ALA A 145 -10.23 6.19 6.92
C ALA A 145 -11.24 7.07 6.15
N ALA A 146 -11.94 6.51 5.16
CA ALA A 146 -12.98 7.24 4.42
C ALA A 146 -14.05 7.80 5.37
N TYR A 147 -14.57 6.97 6.27
CA TYR A 147 -15.58 7.37 7.27
C TYR A 147 -15.09 8.49 8.19
N ARG A 148 -13.83 8.42 8.62
CA ARG A 148 -13.25 9.43 9.52
C ARG A 148 -12.97 10.76 8.82
N LEU A 149 -12.57 10.69 7.54
CA LEU A 149 -12.21 11.85 6.73
C LEU A 149 -13.46 12.57 6.17
N HIS A 150 -14.47 11.84 5.71
CA HIS A 150 -15.67 12.44 5.15
C HIS A 150 -16.93 11.64 5.52
N PRO A 151 -17.39 11.68 6.80
CA PRO A 151 -18.51 10.85 7.24
C PRO A 151 -19.83 11.13 6.51
N SER A 152 -20.05 12.37 6.05
CA SER A 152 -21.25 12.75 5.28
C SER A 152 -21.22 12.32 3.81
N ASP A 153 -20.05 11.93 3.29
CA ASP A 153 -19.86 11.41 1.93
C ASP A 153 -18.85 10.25 1.99
N PHE A 154 -19.22 9.24 2.77
CA PHE A 154 -18.39 8.06 2.97
C PHE A 154 -18.06 7.37 1.63
N GLU A 155 -19.05 7.25 0.75
CA GLU A 155 -18.90 6.56 -0.52
C GLU A 155 -17.97 7.32 -1.49
N GLY A 156 -18.13 8.64 -1.60
CA GLY A 156 -17.23 9.45 -2.41
C GLY A 156 -15.80 9.45 -1.88
N ALA A 157 -15.61 9.52 -0.55
CA ALA A 157 -14.29 9.43 0.05
C ALA A 157 -13.64 8.05 -0.12
N LEU A 158 -14.44 6.98 -0.01
CA LEU A 158 -13.97 5.62 -0.23
C LEU A 158 -13.56 5.40 -1.69
N ALA A 159 -14.36 5.89 -2.63
CA ALA A 159 -14.04 5.87 -4.05
C ALA A 159 -12.75 6.65 -4.35
N ALA A 160 -12.58 7.83 -3.75
CA ALA A 160 -11.34 8.61 -3.89
C ALA A 160 -10.11 7.85 -3.39
N LEU A 161 -10.20 7.18 -2.24
CA LEU A 161 -9.11 6.37 -1.67
C LEU A 161 -8.74 5.15 -2.53
N PHE A 162 -9.72 4.53 -3.20
CA PHE A 162 -9.48 3.38 -4.09
C PHE A 162 -9.26 3.75 -5.55
N ASN A 163 -9.40 5.04 -5.92
CA ASN A 163 -9.18 5.48 -7.29
C ASN A 163 -7.79 5.07 -7.79
N LYS A 164 -6.76 5.19 -6.92
CA LYS A 164 -5.39 4.77 -7.23
C LYS A 164 -4.66 4.18 -6.02
N ALA A 165 -3.69 3.31 -6.31
CA ALA A 165 -2.89 2.62 -5.28
C ALA A 165 -2.12 3.62 -4.39
N ASP A 166 -1.57 4.68 -4.98
CA ASP A 166 -0.82 5.71 -4.25
C ASP A 166 -1.70 6.59 -3.36
N THR A 167 -2.97 6.77 -3.69
CA THR A 167 -3.90 7.55 -2.85
C THR A 167 -4.08 6.89 -1.49
N ARG A 168 -4.33 5.57 -1.48
CA ARG A 168 -4.37 4.79 -0.24
C ARG A 168 -3.04 4.87 0.51
N ALA A 169 -1.92 4.69 -0.18
CA ALA A 169 -0.59 4.73 0.44
C ALA A 169 -0.26 6.10 1.07
N ALA A 170 -0.63 7.20 0.41
CA ALA A 170 -0.36 8.55 0.88
C ALA A 170 -1.20 8.95 2.10
N ILE A 171 -2.41 8.38 2.24
CA ILE A 171 -3.42 8.81 3.21
C ILE A 171 -3.56 7.80 4.36
N VAL A 172 -3.72 6.51 4.05
CA VAL A 172 -3.97 5.44 5.03
C VAL A 172 -2.66 4.89 5.60
N GLU A 173 -1.64 4.75 4.76
CA GLU A 173 -0.39 4.07 5.17
C GLU A 173 0.59 5.01 5.89
N ARG A 174 0.44 6.33 5.70
CA ARG A 174 1.31 7.34 6.32
C ARG A 174 0.76 7.80 7.68
N PRO A 175 1.57 7.74 8.75
CA PRO A 175 1.19 8.23 10.08
C PRO A 175 0.78 9.70 10.11
N TRP A 176 1.22 10.51 9.15
CA TRP A 176 1.11 11.98 9.20
C TRP A 176 -0.20 12.51 8.58
N THR A 177 -0.62 11.97 7.43
CA THR A 177 -1.82 12.42 6.70
C THR A 177 -3.11 11.89 7.30
N GLY A 178 -3.13 10.61 7.71
CA GLY A 178 -4.31 10.00 8.34
C GLY A 178 -4.52 10.39 9.80
N ALA A 179 -3.46 10.83 10.51
CA ALA A 179 -3.57 11.30 11.89
C ALA A 179 -4.09 12.75 11.97
N ARG A 180 -3.79 13.57 10.97
CA ARG A 180 -4.19 14.98 10.92
C ARG A 180 -5.45 15.14 10.10
N LEU A 181 -6.57 15.00 10.80
CA LEU A 181 -7.87 14.89 10.15
C LEU A 181 -8.16 16.00 9.18
N GLN A 182 -7.99 17.27 9.56
CA GLN A 182 -8.36 18.40 8.71
C GLN A 182 -7.63 18.37 7.36
N ILE A 183 -6.31 18.17 7.38
CA ILE A 183 -5.52 18.02 6.16
C ILE A 183 -5.98 16.82 5.33
N GLY A 184 -6.22 15.68 5.97
CA GLY A 184 -6.75 14.51 5.29
C GLY A 184 -8.11 14.76 4.63
N ARG A 185 -9.01 15.53 5.28
CA ARG A 185 -10.32 15.88 4.72
C ARG A 185 -10.18 16.72 3.47
N GLU A 186 -9.36 17.77 3.54
CA GLU A 186 -9.17 18.66 2.40
C GLU A 186 -8.45 17.97 1.22
N ILE A 187 -7.53 17.03 1.49
CA ILE A 187 -6.95 16.21 0.43
C ILE A 187 -8.02 15.36 -0.27
N ILE A 188 -8.94 14.73 0.49
CA ILE A 188 -10.03 13.95 -0.10
C ILE A 188 -10.95 14.85 -0.92
N ARG A 189 -11.35 16.02 -0.40
CA ARG A 189 -12.18 16.97 -1.16
C ARG A 189 -11.49 17.46 -2.43
N ALA A 190 -10.19 17.76 -2.36
CA ALA A 190 -9.42 18.15 -3.54
C ALA A 190 -9.36 17.01 -4.57
N LEU A 191 -9.17 15.77 -4.15
CA LEU A 191 -9.21 14.60 -5.04
C LEU A 191 -10.58 14.40 -5.70
N GLN A 192 -11.67 14.71 -5.01
CA GLN A 192 -13.03 14.62 -5.54
C GLN A 192 -13.36 15.73 -6.55
N ASN A 193 -12.79 16.93 -6.35
CA ASN A 193 -13.15 18.13 -7.12
C ASN A 193 -12.14 18.53 -8.21
N ASP A 194 -10.94 17.93 -8.23
CA ASP A 194 -9.87 18.29 -9.17
C ASP A 194 -9.44 17.09 -10.02
N GLU A 195 -9.88 17.08 -11.29
CA GLU A 195 -9.55 16.02 -12.26
C GLU A 195 -8.06 15.90 -12.55
N TRP A 196 -7.31 17.01 -12.49
CA TRP A 196 -5.86 16.96 -12.69
C TRP A 196 -5.21 16.23 -11.53
N LEU A 197 -5.62 16.52 -10.28
CA LEU A 197 -5.08 15.86 -9.11
C LEU A 197 -5.41 14.36 -9.09
N SER A 198 -6.67 13.99 -9.33
CA SER A 198 -7.12 12.60 -9.32
C SER A 198 -6.66 11.81 -10.56
N GLY A 199 -6.25 12.49 -11.63
CA GLY A 199 -5.91 11.87 -12.90
C GLY A 199 -4.59 11.08 -12.94
N LYS A 200 -3.57 11.43 -12.14
CA LYS A 200 -2.23 10.76 -12.14
C LYS A 200 -1.62 10.64 -10.75
N ASP A 201 -0.98 9.50 -10.46
CA ASP A 201 -0.28 9.28 -9.18
C ASP A 201 0.86 10.28 -8.98
N GLU A 202 1.56 10.63 -10.05
CA GLU A 202 2.61 11.64 -10.01
C GLU A 202 2.09 13.01 -9.54
N ASN A 203 0.85 13.37 -9.90
CA ASN A 203 0.28 14.66 -9.53
C ASN A 203 0.03 14.72 -8.02
N LEU A 204 -0.57 13.67 -7.45
CA LEU A 204 -0.74 13.55 -5.99
C LEU A 204 0.62 13.56 -5.28
N ARG A 205 1.63 12.84 -5.80
CA ARG A 205 2.99 12.86 -5.21
C ARG A 205 3.58 14.25 -5.17
N GLU A 206 3.43 15.04 -6.24
CA GLU A 206 3.95 16.42 -6.28
C GLU A 206 3.20 17.34 -5.31
N VAL A 207 1.88 17.20 -5.19
CA VAL A 207 1.08 17.94 -4.18
C VAL A 207 1.54 17.58 -2.77
N MET A 208 1.70 16.29 -2.46
CA MET A 208 2.17 15.86 -1.14
C MET A 208 3.59 16.36 -0.81
N LYS A 209 4.46 16.51 -1.82
CA LYS A 209 5.78 17.13 -1.63
C LYS A 209 5.66 18.62 -1.32
N GLY A 210 4.85 19.35 -2.10
CA GLY A 210 4.59 20.77 -1.87
C GLY A 210 4.01 21.02 -0.49
N LEU A 211 3.02 20.21 -0.11
CA LEU A 211 2.41 20.25 1.21
C LEU A 211 3.45 20.04 2.31
N ASN A 212 4.33 19.03 2.21
CA ASN A 212 5.38 18.82 3.21
C ASN A 212 6.34 20.01 3.36
N VAL A 213 6.58 20.77 2.29
CA VAL A 213 7.42 21.98 2.33
C VAL A 213 6.67 23.13 2.98
N SER A 214 5.44 23.44 2.53
CA SER A 214 4.63 24.53 3.09
C SER A 214 4.26 24.28 4.56
N ALA A 215 4.05 23.02 4.91
CA ALA A 215 3.82 22.53 6.26
C ALA A 215 5.00 22.71 7.22
N ALA A 216 6.24 22.73 6.73
CA ALA A 216 7.42 22.75 7.58
C ALA A 216 7.55 24.05 8.40
N GLY A 217 6.87 25.12 7.97
CA GLY A 217 6.81 26.41 8.67
C GLY A 217 5.47 26.71 9.35
N VAL A 218 4.47 25.84 9.24
CA VAL A 218 3.12 26.09 9.74
C VAL A 218 2.78 25.09 10.85
N ALA A 219 2.21 25.58 11.95
CA ALA A 219 1.63 24.71 12.97
C ALA A 219 0.35 24.08 12.41
N ILE A 220 0.46 22.98 11.67
CA ILE A 220 -0.68 22.31 11.02
C ILE A 220 -1.77 21.92 12.01
N GLU A 221 -1.41 21.61 13.26
CA GLU A 221 -2.36 21.33 14.33
C GLU A 221 -3.28 22.54 14.63
N ALA A 222 -2.88 23.75 14.24
CA ALA A 222 -3.66 24.99 14.35
C ALA A 222 -4.42 25.35 13.06
N CYS A 223 -4.17 24.67 11.93
CA CYS A 223 -4.93 24.90 10.70
C CYS A 223 -6.36 24.35 10.87
N VAL A 224 -7.32 25.26 11.02
CA VAL A 224 -8.74 24.94 11.15
C VAL A 224 -9.54 25.64 10.05
N GLY A 225 -10.60 24.98 9.58
CA GLY A 225 -11.45 25.54 8.53
C GLY A 225 -10.66 25.92 7.28
N ASN A 226 -10.81 27.18 6.85
CA ASN A 226 -10.28 27.70 5.59
C ASN A 226 -8.75 27.63 5.47
N ASP A 227 -8.00 27.59 6.57
CA ASP A 227 -6.53 27.53 6.53
C ASP A 227 -6.03 26.21 5.94
N ALA A 228 -6.70 25.10 6.29
CA ALA A 228 -6.36 23.78 5.78
C ALA A 228 -6.68 23.69 4.28
N GLU A 229 -7.83 24.24 3.87
CA GLU A 229 -8.25 24.26 2.46
C GLU A 229 -7.28 25.10 1.63
N ALA A 230 -6.98 26.32 2.07
CA ALA A 230 -6.04 27.22 1.41
C ALA A 230 -4.66 26.56 1.23
N LEU A 231 -4.16 25.86 2.25
CA LEU A 231 -2.89 25.15 2.17
C LEU A 231 -2.89 24.03 1.11
N ILE A 232 -3.98 23.27 1.00
CA ILE A 232 -4.11 22.23 -0.04
C ILE A 232 -4.22 22.86 -1.42
N LEU A 233 -5.04 23.90 -1.58
CA LEU A 233 -5.22 24.58 -2.87
C LEU A 233 -3.92 25.22 -3.36
N ASP A 234 -3.15 25.82 -2.47
CA ASP A 234 -1.82 26.37 -2.77
C ASP A 234 -0.84 25.28 -3.23
N ALA A 235 -0.78 24.16 -2.51
CA ALA A 235 0.04 23.01 -2.90
C ALA A 235 -0.37 22.44 -4.27
N VAL A 236 -1.66 22.38 -4.58
CA VAL A 236 -2.19 21.97 -5.90
C VAL A 236 -1.77 22.97 -6.98
N ALA A 237 -1.93 24.27 -6.76
CA ALA A 237 -1.56 25.31 -7.71
C ALA A 237 -0.05 25.27 -8.02
N HIS A 238 0.79 25.15 -7.00
CA HIS A 238 2.24 25.01 -7.16
C HIS A 238 2.63 23.76 -7.95
N ALA A 239 2.00 22.61 -7.67
CA ALA A 239 2.27 21.36 -8.39
C ALA A 239 1.86 21.43 -9.87
N LYS A 240 0.74 22.10 -10.18
CA LYS A 240 0.28 22.37 -11.55
C LYS A 240 1.28 23.26 -12.29
N ALA A 241 1.69 24.37 -11.69
CA ALA A 241 2.66 25.30 -12.28
C ALA A 241 3.99 24.59 -12.62
N GLY A 242 4.55 23.83 -11.67
CA GLY A 242 5.78 23.08 -11.90
C GLY A 242 5.65 21.99 -12.98
N SER A 243 4.47 21.40 -13.14
CA SER A 243 4.21 20.41 -14.18
C SER A 243 4.11 21.06 -15.57
N ALA A 244 3.46 22.22 -15.68
CA ALA A 244 3.41 23.00 -16.92
C ALA A 244 4.81 23.44 -17.38
N THR A 245 5.66 23.93 -16.46
CA THR A 245 7.04 24.28 -16.78
C THR A 245 7.84 23.09 -17.31
N ARG A 246 7.69 21.91 -16.71
CA ARG A 246 8.37 20.68 -17.17
C ARG A 246 7.93 20.23 -18.56
N ILE A 247 6.66 20.43 -18.92
CA ILE A 247 6.14 20.12 -20.26
C ILE A 247 6.75 21.10 -21.28
N ALA A 248 6.69 22.41 -21.01
CA ALA A 248 7.25 23.44 -21.89
C ALA A 248 8.76 23.25 -22.17
N VAL A 249 9.54 22.84 -21.15
CA VAL A 249 10.98 22.53 -21.32
C VAL A 249 11.19 21.30 -22.20
N LYS A 250 10.35 20.27 -22.08
CA LYS A 250 10.45 19.05 -22.92
C LYS A 250 10.11 19.35 -24.38
N GLU A 251 9.08 20.17 -24.63
CA GLU A 251 8.65 20.57 -25.98
C GLU A 251 9.68 21.51 -26.63
N GLY A 252 10.26 22.45 -25.88
CA GLY A 252 11.36 23.31 -26.36
C GLY A 252 12.68 22.56 -26.58
N GLY A 253 12.90 21.43 -25.92
CA GLY A 253 14.10 20.60 -26.04
C GLY A 253 14.12 19.65 -27.24
N GLN A 254 12.97 19.29 -27.80
CA GLN A 254 12.88 18.40 -28.98
C GLN A 254 13.20 19.10 -30.32
N GLY A 255 13.38 20.43 -30.33
CA GLY A 255 13.68 21.22 -31.53
C GLY A 255 15.16 21.35 -31.93
N LYS A 256 16.12 20.87 -31.13
CA LYS A 256 17.56 20.92 -31.50
C LYS A 256 18.03 19.57 -32.01
N GLY A 257 17.86 19.37 -33.32
CA GLY A 257 18.45 18.26 -34.06
C GLY A 257 19.93 18.09 -33.72
N LYS A 258 20.33 16.85 -33.42
CA LYS A 258 21.73 16.43 -33.29
C LYS A 258 22.47 16.74 -34.59
N VAL A 259 23.07 17.92 -34.69
CA VAL A 259 24.12 18.18 -35.68
C VAL A 259 25.34 17.36 -35.26
N ARG A 260 25.54 16.21 -35.91
CA ARG A 260 26.78 15.44 -35.80
C ARG A 260 27.95 16.36 -36.20
N PRO A 261 28.99 16.54 -35.37
CA PRO A 261 30.15 17.29 -35.79
C PRO A 261 30.89 16.52 -36.88
N LYS A 262 31.08 17.17 -38.04
CA LYS A 262 31.86 16.66 -39.17
C LYS A 262 33.31 16.40 -38.72
N LYS A 263 33.78 15.16 -38.87
CA LYS A 263 35.20 14.78 -38.77
C LYS A 263 36.02 15.66 -39.72
N ARG A 264 36.89 16.50 -39.16
CA ARG A 264 37.88 17.28 -39.91
C ARG A 264 39.14 16.43 -40.07
N VAL A 265 39.40 15.99 -41.30
CA VAL A 265 40.64 15.33 -41.72
C VAL A 265 41.66 16.39 -42.15
N LYS A 266 42.94 16.14 -41.82
CA LYS A 266 44.23 16.74 -42.23
C LYS A 266 45.03 17.11 -40.97
N GLY A 267 46.28 16.73 -40.74
CA GLY A 267 47.29 16.06 -41.55
C GLY A 267 48.67 16.48 -41.02
N ARG A 268 49.55 15.49 -40.77
CA ARG A 268 51.03 15.53 -40.66
C ARG A 268 51.72 16.69 -39.89
N GLY A 269 52.41 16.31 -38.80
CA GLY A 269 53.56 17.04 -38.25
C GLY A 269 54.46 16.09 -37.45
N LYS A 270 55.70 15.88 -37.92
CA LYS A 270 56.75 15.04 -37.31
C LYS A 270 57.29 15.68 -36.02
N GLY A 271 57.60 14.88 -35.01
CA GLY A 271 58.42 15.28 -33.85
C GLY A 271 58.90 14.08 -33.05
N LYS A 272 60.20 13.78 -33.12
CA LYS A 272 60.90 12.68 -32.45
C LYS A 272 61.06 12.95 -30.95
N GLY A 273 61.02 11.92 -30.12
CA GLY A 273 61.50 11.98 -28.73
C GLY A 273 61.53 10.60 -28.07
N LYS A 274 62.74 10.07 -27.85
CA LYS A 274 63.05 8.72 -27.33
C LYS A 274 62.80 8.63 -25.82
N GLY A 275 62.45 7.44 -25.32
CA GLY A 275 62.54 7.11 -23.89
C GLY A 275 62.13 5.67 -23.60
N LYS A 276 63.12 4.76 -23.54
CA LYS A 276 62.99 3.34 -23.17
C LYS A 276 62.70 3.20 -21.67
N GLY A 277 61.90 2.19 -21.30
CA GLY A 277 61.80 1.71 -19.92
C GLY A 277 61.07 0.38 -19.82
N LYS A 278 61.82 -0.73 -19.90
CA LYS A 278 61.35 -2.10 -19.65
C LYS A 278 61.18 -2.30 -18.14
N GLY A 279 60.14 -3.02 -17.71
CA GLY A 279 60.01 -3.53 -16.35
C GLY A 279 58.98 -4.65 -16.25
N LYS A 280 59.41 -5.89 -16.49
CA LYS A 280 58.67 -7.12 -16.18
C LYS A 280 58.70 -7.35 -14.67
N GLY A 281 57.62 -7.88 -14.09
CA GLY A 281 57.63 -8.41 -12.73
C GLY A 281 56.35 -9.15 -12.37
N LYS A 282 56.32 -10.46 -12.64
CA LYS A 282 55.32 -11.42 -12.14
C LYS A 282 55.54 -11.66 -10.64
N GLY A 283 54.46 -11.88 -9.89
CA GLY A 283 54.54 -12.42 -8.52
C GLY A 283 53.20 -12.96 -8.02
N LYS A 284 52.99 -14.27 -8.16
CA LYS A 284 51.90 -15.04 -7.55
C LYS A 284 52.15 -15.19 -6.04
N GLY A 285 51.09 -15.23 -5.23
CA GLY A 285 51.19 -15.60 -3.81
C GLY A 285 49.85 -16.11 -3.26
N LYS A 286 49.70 -17.45 -3.24
CA LYS A 286 48.60 -18.18 -2.59
C LYS A 286 48.72 -18.06 -1.06
N GLY A 287 47.59 -18.05 -0.36
CA GLY A 287 47.55 -18.27 1.08
C GLY A 287 46.20 -18.84 1.53
N LYS A 288 46.06 -20.17 1.45
CA LYS A 288 45.08 -20.93 2.22
C LYS A 288 45.58 -21.02 3.67
N ARG A 289 44.74 -20.78 4.67
CA ARG A 289 44.85 -21.38 6.01
C ARG A 289 43.49 -21.90 6.44
N LYS A 290 43.48 -23.18 6.81
CA LYS A 290 42.44 -23.89 7.56
C LYS A 290 42.79 -23.84 9.06
N ILE A 291 41.82 -24.32 9.86
CA ILE A 291 41.89 -24.84 11.24
C ILE A 291 41.82 -23.68 12.25
N SER A 292 40.78 -23.57 13.06
CA SER A 292 40.22 -24.55 14.02
C SER A 292 38.70 -24.53 14.14
#